data_AF-A0A2M9YJ78-F1
#
_entry.id   AF-A0A2M9YJ78-F1
#
_cell.length_a   1.000
_cell.length_b   1.000
_cell.length_c   1.000
_cell.angle_alpha   90.00
_cell.angle_beta   90.00
_cell.angle_gamma   90.00
#
_symmetry.space_group_name_H-M   'P 1'
#
loop_
_entity.id
_entity.type
_entity.pdbx_description
1 polymer ?
#
loop_
_entity_poly.entity_id
_entity_poly.type
_entity_poly.pdbx_seq_one_letter_code
_entity_poly.pdbx_strand_id
1 'polypeptide(L)'
;MEFFESLTIDEQDDFLVLVKKMGDSGKIFNEQKFRNEGDKIFAFKPKPNRFLCFFAVGKKIIVTNGFPKRQDKLPANEKDRAKALRKDYLERIDAGTYYEK
;
A
#
# COMPACT_ATOMS: atom_id res chain seq x y z
N MET A 1 -10.74 2.99 3.84
CA MET A 1 -9.73 3.99 3.38
C MET A 1 -10.42 4.83 2.32
N GLU A 2 -10.59 6.13 2.55
CA GLU A 2 -11.48 7.01 1.76
C GLU A 2 -11.28 6.90 0.24
N PHE A 3 -10.02 6.84 -0.23
CA PHE A 3 -9.75 6.73 -1.67
C PHE A 3 -10.31 5.44 -2.28
N PHE A 4 -10.11 4.30 -1.63
CA PHE A 4 -10.60 3.00 -2.12
C PHE A 4 -12.13 2.98 -2.20
N GLU A 5 -12.80 3.54 -1.19
CA GLU A 5 -14.26 3.63 -1.12
C GLU A 5 -14.85 4.54 -2.21
N SER A 6 -14.06 5.48 -2.74
CA SER A 6 -14.47 6.36 -3.83
C SER A 6 -14.35 5.74 -5.23
N LEU A 7 -13.72 4.57 -5.36
CA LEU A 7 -13.50 3.90 -6.64
C LEU A 7 -14.72 3.14 -7.13
N THR A 8 -14.80 2.93 -8.45
CA THR A 8 -15.78 2.01 -9.04
C THR A 8 -15.53 0.57 -8.59
N ILE A 9 -16.55 -0.29 -8.68
CA ILE A 9 -16.45 -1.71 -8.29
C ILE A 9 -15.32 -2.40 -9.06
N ASP A 10 -15.23 -2.18 -10.38
CA ASP A 10 -14.19 -2.77 -11.22
C ASP A 10 -12.78 -2.35 -10.78
N GLU A 11 -12.59 -1.09 -10.42
CA GLU A 11 -11.30 -0.59 -9.93
C GLU A 11 -10.94 -1.13 -8.54
N GLN A 12 -11.95 -1.34 -7.68
CA GLN A 12 -11.77 -1.98 -6.38
C GLN A 12 -11.32 -3.44 -6.57
N ASP A 13 -12.00 -4.18 -7.46
CA ASP A 13 -11.66 -5.57 -7.78
C ASP A 13 -10.25 -5.70 -8.35
N ASP A 14 -9.85 -4.79 -9.24
CA ASP A 14 -8.51 -4.74 -9.82
C ASP A 14 -7.41 -4.62 -8.76
N PHE A 15 -7.67 -3.84 -7.70
CA PHE A 15 -6.80 -3.76 -6.54
C PHE A 15 -6.84 -5.03 -5.68
N LEU A 16 -8.05 -5.51 -5.35
CA LEU A 16 -8.24 -6.67 -4.48
C LEU A 16 -7.63 -7.95 -5.07
N VAL A 17 -7.65 -8.12 -6.39
CA VAL A 17 -6.95 -9.22 -7.08
C VAL A 17 -5.46 -9.20 -6.78
N LEU A 18 -4.82 -8.02 -6.76
CA LEU A 18 -3.40 -7.90 -6.43
C LEU A 18 -3.14 -8.16 -4.94
N VAL A 19 -4.01 -7.67 -4.05
CA VAL A 19 -3.91 -7.94 -2.61
C VAL A 19 -4.05 -9.43 -2.34
N LYS A 20 -5.05 -10.09 -2.92
CA LYS A 20 -5.26 -11.53 -2.82
C LYS A 20 -4.05 -12.30 -3.32
N LYS A 21 -3.53 -11.96 -4.51
CA LYS A 21 -2.32 -12.59 -5.05
C LYS A 21 -1.13 -12.45 -4.11
N MET A 22 -0.93 -11.28 -3.52
CA MET A 22 0.13 -11.05 -2.55
C MET A 22 -0.07 -11.84 -1.26
N GLY A 23 -1.31 -11.96 -0.76
CA GLY A 23 -1.63 -12.80 0.39
C GLY A 23 -1.38 -14.28 0.14
N ASP A 24 -1.77 -14.77 -1.04
CA ASP A 24 -1.66 -16.18 -1.43
C ASP A 24 -0.20 -16.61 -1.65
N SER A 25 0.62 -15.79 -2.33
CA SER A 25 1.99 -16.16 -2.71
C SER A 25 3.10 -15.48 -1.91
N GLY A 26 2.79 -14.42 -1.16
CA GLY A 26 3.78 -13.54 -0.52
C GLY A 26 4.63 -12.74 -1.50
N LYS A 27 4.39 -12.86 -2.82
CA LYS A 27 5.24 -12.24 -3.86
C LYS A 27 4.49 -11.97 -5.16
N ILE A 28 4.66 -10.76 -5.65
CA ILE A 28 4.31 -10.38 -7.03
C ILE A 28 5.60 -10.04 -7.76
N PHE A 29 6.00 -10.89 -8.71
CA PHE A 29 7.24 -10.72 -9.50
C PHE A 29 7.13 -9.60 -10.55
N ASN A 30 5.91 -9.27 -10.98
CA ASN A 30 5.69 -8.28 -12.02
C ASN A 30 5.79 -6.87 -11.44
N GLU A 31 6.89 -6.16 -11.74
CA GLU A 31 7.14 -4.78 -11.29
C GLU A 31 6.13 -3.75 -11.80
N GLN A 32 5.41 -4.07 -12.88
CA GLN A 32 4.32 -3.23 -13.36
C GLN A 32 3.06 -3.34 -12.49
N LYS A 33 2.96 -4.38 -11.65
CA LYS A 33 1.83 -4.64 -10.74
C LYS A 33 2.20 -4.42 -9.27
N PHE A 34 3.47 -4.63 -8.89
CA PHE A 34 3.97 -4.36 -7.54
C PHE A 34 5.44 -3.98 -7.58
N ARG A 35 5.83 -2.82 -7.05
CA ARG A 35 7.22 -2.33 -7.07
C ARG A 35 7.64 -1.69 -5.76
N ASN A 36 8.93 -1.82 -5.42
CA ASN A 36 9.56 -0.99 -4.40
C ASN A 36 9.78 0.44 -4.94
N GLU A 37 9.25 1.43 -4.24
CA GLU A 37 9.39 2.85 -4.58
C GLU A 37 10.49 3.55 -3.73
N GLY A 38 11.27 2.77 -3.00
CA GLY A 38 12.32 3.21 -2.08
C GLY A 38 11.81 3.41 -0.66
N ASP A 39 12.73 3.57 0.29
CA ASP A 39 12.40 3.88 1.70
C ASP A 39 11.49 2.86 2.39
N LYS A 40 11.58 1.59 1.98
CA LYS A 40 10.71 0.48 2.43
C LYS A 40 9.21 0.69 2.10
N ILE A 41 8.91 1.60 1.17
CA ILE A 41 7.58 1.83 0.62
C ILE A 41 7.46 1.09 -0.71
N PHE A 42 6.37 0.36 -0.87
CA PHE A 42 6.02 -0.39 -2.05
C PHE A 42 4.70 0.13 -2.62
N ALA A 43 4.44 -0.14 -3.89
CA ALA A 43 3.23 0.29 -4.57
C ALA A 43 2.55 -0.89 -5.28
N PHE A 44 1.29 -1.15 -4.95
CA PHE A 44 0.38 -1.90 -5.81
C PHE A 44 -0.04 -1.00 -6.98
N LYS A 45 -0.10 -1.60 -8.18
CA LYS A 45 -0.30 -0.88 -9.44
C LYS A 45 -1.47 -1.43 -10.29
N PRO A 46 -2.70 -1.49 -9.74
CA PRO A 46 -3.90 -1.67 -10.58
C PRO A 46 -4.00 -0.50 -11.58
N LYS A 47 -4.68 -0.61 -12.73
CA LYS A 47 -4.78 0.56 -13.64
C LYS A 47 -6.15 1.20 -13.44
N PRO A 48 -6.28 2.53 -13.31
CA PRO A 48 -5.23 3.56 -13.34
C PRO A 48 -4.60 3.87 -11.97
N ASN A 49 -5.03 3.18 -10.90
CA ASN A 49 -4.77 3.58 -9.51
C ASN A 49 -3.45 3.07 -8.93
N ARG A 50 -2.99 3.67 -7.84
CA ARG A 50 -1.77 3.26 -7.12
C ARG A 50 -2.08 3.23 -5.64
N PHE A 51 -1.63 2.19 -4.96
CA PHE A 51 -1.77 2.06 -3.52
C PHE A 51 -0.41 1.83 -2.90
N LEU A 52 0.00 2.72 -2.01
CA LEU A 52 1.26 2.58 -1.28
C LEU A 52 1.07 1.68 -0.07
N CYS A 53 2.09 0.89 0.22
CA CYS A 53 2.10 -0.02 1.35
C CYS A 53 3.51 -0.24 1.87
N PHE A 54 3.62 -0.89 3.04
CA PHE A 54 4.88 -1.38 3.57
C PHE A 54 4.68 -2.74 4.23
N PHE A 55 5.77 -3.51 4.32
CA PHE A 55 5.79 -4.77 5.05
C PHE A 55 5.98 -4.51 6.55
N ALA A 56 5.15 -5.17 7.35
CA ALA A 56 5.20 -5.17 8.81
C ALA A 56 5.53 -6.57 9.34
N VAL A 57 5.95 -6.62 10.61
CA VAL A 57 6.26 -7.87 11.32
C VAL A 57 5.03 -8.79 11.35
N GLY A 58 5.26 -10.10 11.25
CA GLY A 58 4.20 -11.11 11.29
C GLY A 58 3.55 -11.41 9.94
N LYS A 59 4.30 -11.28 8.84
CA LYS A 59 3.82 -11.51 7.46
C LYS A 59 2.63 -10.61 7.08
N LYS A 60 2.67 -9.35 7.53
CA LYS A 60 1.61 -8.36 7.31
C LYS A 60 2.06 -7.34 6.27
N ILE A 61 1.10 -6.85 5.48
CA ILE A 61 1.27 -5.70 4.60
C ILE A 61 0.26 -4.65 5.05
N ILE A 62 0.74 -3.43 5.28
CA ILE A 62 -0.08 -2.30 5.66
C ILE A 62 -0.18 -1.36 4.47
N VAL A 63 -1.39 -1.15 3.98
CA VAL A 63 -1.69 -0.20 2.90
C VAL A 63 -1.95 1.16 3.53
N THR A 64 -1.22 2.19 3.11
CA THR A 64 -1.22 3.52 3.76
C THR A 64 -2.16 4.50 3.09
N ASN A 65 -2.09 4.60 1.77
CA ASN A 65 -2.83 5.57 0.96
C ASN A 65 -2.96 5.07 -0.48
N GLY A 66 -3.94 5.61 -1.21
CA GLY A 66 -4.12 5.39 -2.63
C GLY A 66 -4.40 6.68 -3.39
N PHE A 67 -4.03 6.69 -4.67
CA PHE A 67 -4.18 7.84 -5.56
C PHE A 67 -4.26 7.39 -7.04
N PRO A 68 -4.89 8.18 -7.93
CA PRO A 68 -4.87 7.89 -9.36
C PRO A 68 -3.52 8.22 -9.98
N LYS A 69 -3.00 7.41 -10.91
CA LYS A 69 -1.77 7.73 -11.64
C LYS A 69 -2.03 8.89 -12.61
N ARG A 70 -1.61 10.10 -12.23
CA ARG A 70 -1.68 11.30 -13.09
C ARG A 70 -0.35 11.66 -13.77
N GLN A 71 0.75 11.12 -13.26
CA GLN A 71 2.11 11.41 -13.73
C GLN A 71 2.99 10.16 -13.64
N ASP A 72 4.11 10.14 -14.36
CA ASP A 72 5.00 8.98 -14.39
C ASP A 72 5.81 8.78 -13.10
N LYS A 73 6.17 9.88 -12.43
CA LYS A 73 6.89 9.85 -11.17
C LYS A 73 5.92 9.74 -9.99
N LEU A 74 6.31 8.99 -8.97
CA LEU A 74 5.57 8.96 -7.70
C LEU A 74 5.50 10.38 -7.10
N PRO A 75 4.31 10.93 -6.84
CA PRO A 75 4.19 12.22 -6.16
C PRO A 75 4.88 12.18 -4.80
N ALA A 76 5.72 13.19 -4.51
CA ALA A 76 6.54 13.21 -3.29
C ALA A 76 5.67 13.25 -2.03
N ASN A 77 4.59 14.03 -2.07
CA ASN A 77 3.59 14.14 -0.99
C ASN A 77 2.98 12.78 -0.60
N GLU A 78 2.59 11.95 -1.58
CA GLU A 78 2.02 10.62 -1.33
C GLU A 78 3.06 9.69 -0.69
N LYS A 79 4.32 9.80 -1.13
CA LYS A 79 5.43 9.02 -0.56
C LYS A 79 5.73 9.46 0.87
N ASP A 80 5.80 10.75 1.13
CA ASP A 80 6.09 11.29 2.46
C ASP A 80 4.96 10.98 3.45
N ARG A 81 3.71 11.04 3.00
CA ARG A 81 2.55 10.56 3.77
C ARG A 81 2.68 9.08 4.13
N ALA A 82 3.05 8.22 3.18
CA ALA A 82 3.26 6.79 3.43
C ALA A 82 4.40 6.56 4.45
N LYS A 83 5.49 7.34 4.38
CA LYS A 83 6.59 7.28 5.35
C LYS A 83 6.14 7.69 6.76
N ALA A 84 5.40 8.78 6.87
CA ALA A 84 4.87 9.27 8.15
C ALA A 84 3.96 8.23 8.80
N LEU A 85 3.00 7.68 8.03
CA LEU A 85 2.10 6.62 8.50
C LEU A 85 2.86 5.34 8.89
N ARG A 86 3.89 4.97 8.13
CA ARG A 86 4.75 3.83 8.48
C ARG A 86 5.48 4.07 9.81
N LYS A 87 6.01 5.27 10.03
CA LYS A 87 6.71 5.61 11.27
C LYS A 87 5.75 5.53 12.46
N ASP A 88 4.60 6.19 12.35
CA ASP A 88 3.55 6.18 13.39
C ASP A 88 3.07 4.75 13.71
N TYR A 89 2.82 3.92 12.69
CA TYR A 89 2.49 2.50 12.90
C TYR A 89 3.58 1.78 13.70
N LEU A 90 4.84 1.96 13.36
CA LEU A 90 5.94 1.26 14.04
C LEU A 90 6.10 1.74 15.49
N GLU A 91 5.92 3.03 15.76
CA GLU A 91 5.96 3.58 17.13
C GLU A 91 4.84 3.00 17.99
N ARG A 92 3.63 2.87 17.46
CA ARG A 92 2.49 2.25 18.19
C ARG A 92 2.67 0.75 18.40
N ILE A 93 3.34 0.06 17.46
CA ILE A 93 3.66 -1.35 17.60
C ILE A 93 4.71 -1.57 18.69
N ASP A 94 5.75 -0.74 18.70
CA ASP A 94 6.80 -0.79 19.72
C ASP A 94 6.25 -0.49 21.12
N ALA A 95 5.33 0.49 21.21
CA ALA A 95 4.60 0.80 22.44
C ALA A 95 3.56 -0.27 22.85
N GLY A 96 3.29 -1.27 22.01
CA GLY A 96 2.28 -2.31 22.26
C GLY A 96 0.83 -1.86 22.09
N THR A 97 0.56 -0.62 21.69
CA THR A 97 -0.78 -0.01 21.71
C THR A 97 -1.58 -0.16 20.41
N TYR A 98 -1.00 -0.75 19.36
CA TYR A 98 -1.64 -0.80 18.04
C TYR A 98 -2.68 -1.94 17.88
N TYR A 99 -2.40 -3.11 18.45
CA TYR A 99 -3.26 -4.30 18.32
C TYR A 99 -4.00 -4.64 19.62
N GLU A 100 -3.76 -3.92 20.71
CA GLU A 100 -4.40 -4.20 22.00
C GLU A 100 -5.82 -3.62 22.09
N LYS A 101 -6.77 -4.56 22.14
CA LYS A 101 -8.19 -4.58 22.56
C LYS A 101 -9.16 -3.53 22.02
#